data_AF-A0A2P2M922-F1
#
_entry.id   AF-A0A2P2M922-F1
#
_cell.length_a   1.000
_cell.length_b   1.000
_cell.length_c   1.000
_cell.angle_alpha   90.00
_cell.angle_beta   90.00
_cell.angle_gamma   90.00
#
_symmetry.space_group_name_H-M   'P 1'
#
loop_
_entity.id
_entity.type
_entity.pdbx_description
1 polymer ?
#
loop_
_entity_poly.entity_id
_entity_poly.type
_entity_poly.pdbx_seq_one_letter_code
_entity_poly.pdbx_strand_id
1 'polypeptide(L)'
;MESDVGEGEGGCWALPEGCIAEVLSLTGPRDACRLSAVSSTFRSAADSDAVWERFLPPDYRSILSRSAGGSSLLASSSSSKKRLYFSICDNPILLDDGKKVISPCSSRALNLPEI
;
A
#
# COMPACT_ATOMS: atom_id res chain seq x y z
N MET A 1 7.42 38.47 -14.49
CA MET A 1 7.25 37.11 -15.04
C MET A 1 8.28 36.25 -14.34
N GLU A 2 8.02 35.98 -13.06
CA GLU A 2 8.61 34.88 -12.30
C GLU A 2 7.79 33.62 -12.67
N SER A 3 8.32 32.40 -12.78
CA SER A 3 9.47 31.82 -12.09
C SER A 3 10.20 30.80 -12.97
N ASP A 4 11.51 30.72 -12.74
CA ASP A 4 12.47 29.69 -13.11
C ASP A 4 11.91 28.29 -13.39
N VAL A 5 12.20 27.79 -14.59
CA VAL A 5 12.30 26.35 -14.85
C VAL A 5 13.57 25.86 -14.14
N GLY A 6 13.38 25.42 -12.90
CA GLY A 6 14.42 24.80 -12.09
C GLY A 6 14.94 23.51 -12.73
N GLU A 7 16.21 23.58 -13.14
CA GLU A 7 17.20 22.51 -13.20
C GLU A 7 16.73 21.10 -13.59
N GLY A 8 17.01 20.75 -14.84
CA GLY A 8 17.28 19.38 -15.24
C GLY A 8 18.61 18.90 -14.64
N GLU A 9 18.62 18.58 -13.35
CA GLU A 9 19.66 17.74 -12.75
C GLU A 9 19.41 16.29 -13.18
N GLY A 10 20.06 15.89 -14.27
CA GLY A 10 20.20 14.48 -14.65
C GLY A 10 21.06 13.73 -13.64
N GLY A 11 20.49 13.40 -12.48
CA GLY A 11 21.06 12.42 -11.57
C GLY A 11 21.01 11.01 -12.18
N CYS A 12 21.86 10.11 -11.68
CA CYS A 12 21.91 8.67 -12.01
C CYS A 12 20.59 7.89 -11.80
N TRP A 13 19.52 8.59 -11.44
CA TRP A 13 18.18 8.11 -11.12
C TRP A 13 17.10 8.68 -12.04
N ALA A 14 17.44 9.15 -13.25
CA ALA A 14 16.48 9.56 -14.27
C ALA A 14 15.71 8.35 -14.86
N LEU A 15 15.15 7.51 -13.98
CA LEU A 15 14.22 6.45 -14.33
C LEU A 15 12.81 7.04 -14.40
N PRO A 16 11.98 6.61 -15.35
CA PRO A 16 10.56 6.92 -15.33
C PRO A 16 9.93 6.51 -13.99
N GLU A 17 8.98 7.31 -13.51
CA GLU A 17 8.27 7.03 -12.25
C GLU A 17 7.67 5.62 -12.22
N GLY A 18 7.15 5.13 -13.35
CA GLY A 18 6.62 3.77 -13.47
C GLY A 18 7.66 2.67 -13.24
N CYS A 19 8.92 2.88 -13.64
CA CYS A 19 10.00 1.93 -13.37
C CYS A 19 10.34 1.90 -11.87
N ILE A 20 10.36 3.06 -11.22
CA ILE A 20 10.58 3.17 -9.78
C ILE A 20 9.42 2.50 -9.04
N ALA A 21 8.18 2.75 -9.46
CA ALA A 21 6.99 2.13 -8.88
C ALA A 21 7.03 0.60 -9.01
N GLU A 22 7.42 0.03 -10.17
CA GLU A 22 7.55 -1.42 -10.29
C GLU A 22 8.60 -1.97 -9.31
N VAL A 23 9.78 -1.36 -9.20
CA VAL A 23 10.81 -1.76 -8.23
C VAL A 23 10.27 -1.69 -6.80
N LEU A 24 9.63 -0.58 -6.43
CA LEU A 24 9.03 -0.40 -5.10
C LEU A 24 7.95 -1.45 -4.81
N SER A 25 7.16 -1.85 -5.81
CA SER A 25 6.13 -2.89 -5.68
C SER A 25 6.70 -4.29 -5.38
N LEU A 26 7.98 -4.51 -5.69
CA LEU A 26 8.72 -5.74 -5.38
C LEU A 26 9.43 -5.67 -4.02
N THR A 27 9.45 -4.50 -3.37
CA THR A 27 9.95 -4.34 -1.99
C THR A 27 8.85 -4.62 -0.97
N GLY A 28 9.10 -4.32 0.31
CA GLY A 28 8.06 -4.31 1.33
C GLY A 28 7.41 -2.92 1.52
N PRO A 29 6.20 -2.86 2.11
CA PRO A 29 5.51 -1.59 2.41
C PRO A 29 6.33 -0.68 3.33
N ARG A 30 7.12 -1.25 4.25
CA ARG A 30 8.05 -0.49 5.09
C ARG A 30 9.15 0.19 4.27
N ASP A 31 9.70 -0.51 3.29
CA ASP A 31 10.79 -0.01 2.46
C ASP A 31 10.28 1.02 1.47
N ALA A 32 9.10 0.82 0.87
CA ALA A 32 8.43 1.83 0.07
C ALA A 32 8.21 3.15 0.85
N CYS A 33 7.77 3.05 2.11
CA CYS A 33 7.62 4.22 2.99
C CYS A 33 8.95 4.90 3.36
N ARG A 34 10.07 4.17 3.40
CA ARG A 34 11.39 4.77 3.65
C ARG A 34 11.92 5.44 2.40
N LEU A 35 11.77 4.79 1.25
CA LEU A 35 12.23 5.28 -0.04
C LEU A 35 11.47 6.55 -0.46
N SER A 36 10.20 6.69 -0.08
CA SER A 36 9.42 7.92 -0.32
C SER A 36 10.03 9.17 0.33
N ALA A 37 10.87 9.03 1.36
CA ALA A 37 11.53 10.16 2.00
C ALA A 37 12.82 10.61 1.28
N VAL A 38 13.30 9.84 0.29
CA VAL A 38 14.57 10.10 -0.41
C VAL A 38 14.44 11.23 -1.43
N SER A 39 13.34 11.27 -2.20
CA SER A 39 13.08 12.34 -3.17
C SER A 39 11.59 12.47 -3.50
N SER A 40 11.21 13.56 -4.16
CA SER A 40 9.84 13.77 -4.66
C SER A 40 9.42 12.70 -5.67
N THR A 41 10.33 12.25 -6.54
CA THR A 41 10.07 11.19 -7.52
C THR A 41 9.81 9.85 -6.84
N PHE A 42 10.62 9.47 -5.84
CA PHE A 42 10.38 8.27 -5.06
C PHE A 42 9.09 8.37 -4.25
N ARG A 43 8.75 9.56 -3.73
CA ARG A 43 7.49 9.77 -3.03
C ARG A 43 6.29 9.53 -3.93
N SER A 44 6.27 10.13 -5.12
CA SER A 44 5.19 9.94 -6.09
C SER A 44 5.04 8.47 -6.49
N ALA A 45 6.16 7.81 -6.82
CA ALA A 45 6.17 6.39 -7.15
C ALA A 45 5.68 5.50 -5.98
N ALA A 46 6.13 5.79 -4.75
CA ALA A 46 5.75 5.04 -3.55
C ALA A 46 4.30 5.24 -3.13
N ASP A 47 3.65 6.34 -3.54
CA ASP A 47 2.24 6.61 -3.30
C ASP A 47 1.32 6.02 -4.39
N SER A 48 1.90 5.51 -5.49
CA SER A 48 1.17 4.93 -6.61
C SER A 48 0.39 3.68 -6.20
N ASP A 49 -0.86 3.62 -6.64
CA ASP A 49 -1.72 2.46 -6.49
C ASP A 49 -1.11 1.16 -7.06
N ALA A 50 -0.25 1.23 -8.08
CA ALA A 50 0.43 0.06 -8.63
C ALA A 50 1.33 -0.63 -7.58
N VAL A 51 1.98 0.15 -6.72
CA VAL A 51 2.80 -0.36 -5.61
C VAL A 51 1.92 -1.06 -4.57
N TRP A 52 0.87 -0.37 -4.13
CA TRP A 52 0.03 -0.86 -3.03
C TRP A 52 -0.90 -2.01 -3.45
N GLU A 53 -1.25 -2.15 -4.72
CA GLU A 53 -1.97 -3.34 -5.22
C GLU A 53 -1.14 -4.62 -5.00
N ARG A 54 0.20 -4.57 -5.12
CA ARG A 54 1.07 -5.73 -4.86
C ARG A 54 1.19 -6.07 -3.37
N PHE A 55 1.01 -5.08 -2.49
CA PHE A 55 1.07 -5.28 -1.04
C PHE A 55 -0.25 -5.79 -0.46
N LEU A 56 -1.34 -5.68 -1.21
CA LEU A 56 -2.64 -6.22 -0.83
C LEU A 56 -2.76 -7.69 -1.24
N PRO A 57 -3.50 -8.51 -0.48
CA PRO A 57 -3.83 -9.87 -0.89
C PRO A 57 -4.53 -9.88 -2.26
N PRO A 58 -4.22 -10.81 -3.19
CA PRO A 58 -4.82 -10.83 -4.53
C PRO A 58 -6.35 -11.00 -4.49
N ASP A 59 -6.88 -11.64 -3.45
CA ASP A 59 -8.29 -11.86 -3.19
C ASP A 59 -8.94 -10.78 -2.30
N TYR A 60 -8.25 -9.67 -2.01
CA TYR A 60 -8.75 -8.66 -1.07
C TYR A 60 -10.17 -8.16 -1.42
N ARG A 61 -10.48 -7.97 -2.71
CA ARG A 61 -11.81 -7.50 -3.14
C ARG A 61 -12.93 -8.48 -2.78
N SER A 62 -12.67 -9.79 -2.93
CA SER A 62 -13.66 -10.83 -2.62
C SER A 62 -13.80 -11.04 -1.11
N ILE A 63 -12.74 -10.80 -0.35
CA ILE A 63 -12.80 -10.82 1.12
C ILE A 63 -13.58 -9.62 1.64
N LEU A 64 -13.29 -8.42 1.14
CA LEU A 64 -14.00 -7.20 1.54
C LEU A 64 -15.50 -7.26 1.19
N SER A 65 -15.88 -7.86 0.06
CA SER A 65 -17.30 -7.99 -0.29
C SER A 65 -18.08 -8.89 0.67
N ARG A 66 -17.40 -9.80 1.37
CA ARG A 66 -17.99 -10.75 2.32
C ARG A 66 -17.90 -10.29 3.77
N SER A 67 -17.12 -9.25 4.07
CA SER A 67 -16.88 -8.77 5.43
C SER A 67 -17.96 -7.78 5.89
N ALA A 68 -18.33 -7.86 7.16
CA ALA A 68 -19.00 -6.76 7.84
C ALA A 68 -18.12 -5.50 7.75
N GLY A 69 -18.65 -4.39 7.25
CA GLY A 69 -17.91 -3.13 7.02
C GLY A 69 -17.03 -3.08 5.76
N GLY A 70 -16.88 -4.19 5.03
CA GLY A 70 -15.98 -4.25 3.88
C GLY A 70 -16.44 -3.43 2.66
N SER A 71 -17.73 -3.06 2.57
CA SER A 71 -18.23 -2.14 1.54
C SER A 71 -17.61 -0.74 1.63
N SER A 72 -17.33 -0.24 2.85
CA SER A 72 -16.67 1.06 3.05
C SER A 72 -15.19 1.00 2.67
N LEU A 73 -14.53 -0.12 2.98
CA LEU A 73 -13.15 -0.39 2.59
C LEU A 73 -13.01 -0.55 1.06
N LEU A 74 -13.97 -1.21 0.40
CA LEU A 74 -14.04 -1.29 -1.05
C LEU A 74 -14.16 0.10 -1.70
N ALA A 75 -15.02 0.97 -1.16
CA ALA A 75 -15.12 2.34 -1.62
C ALA A 75 -13.80 3.10 -1.45
N SER A 76 -13.09 2.88 -0.34
CA SER A 76 -11.77 3.47 -0.08
C SER A 76 -10.69 2.97 -1.06
N SER A 77 -10.79 1.70 -1.47
CA SER A 77 -9.87 1.08 -2.43
C SER A 77 -9.94 1.70 -3.83
N SER A 78 -11.08 2.29 -4.19
CA SER A 78 -11.26 3.04 -5.44
C SER A 78 -10.60 4.41 -5.42
N SER A 79 -10.28 4.94 -4.23
CA SER A 79 -9.63 6.25 -4.08
C SER A 79 -8.12 6.12 -3.84
N SER A 80 -7.69 5.20 -2.97
CA SER A 80 -6.27 4.96 -2.72
C SER A 80 -6.06 3.59 -2.09
N LYS A 81 -5.27 2.74 -2.75
CA LYS A 81 -4.90 1.42 -2.23
C LYS A 81 -3.97 1.50 -1.03
N LYS A 82 -3.15 2.55 -0.97
CA LYS A 82 -2.35 2.89 0.21
C LYS A 82 -3.24 3.09 1.44
N ARG A 83 -4.27 3.93 1.33
CA ARG A 83 -5.22 4.17 2.42
C ARG A 83 -5.96 2.90 2.82
N LEU A 84 -6.36 2.09 1.84
CA LEU A 84 -6.96 0.79 2.13
C LEU A 84 -6.00 -0.09 2.96
N TYR A 85 -4.74 -0.21 2.55
CA TYR A 85 -3.74 -1.00 3.28
C TYR A 85 -3.63 -0.59 4.75
N PHE A 86 -3.50 0.71 5.03
CA PHE A 86 -3.43 1.20 6.40
C PHE A 86 -4.74 0.97 7.16
N SER A 87 -5.89 1.19 6.53
CA SER A 87 -7.19 0.96 7.16
C SER A 87 -7.40 -0.49 7.57
N ILE A 88 -6.93 -1.46 6.77
CA ILE A 88 -6.94 -2.89 7.11
C ILE A 88 -5.95 -3.19 8.24
N CYS A 89 -4.77 -2.53 8.26
CA CYS A 89 -3.82 -2.70 9.36
C CYS A 89 -4.40 -2.21 10.71
N ASP A 90 -5.11 -1.09 10.69
CA ASP A 90 -5.73 -0.50 11.88
C ASP A 90 -6.99 -1.24 12.32
N ASN A 91 -7.73 -1.81 11.36
CA ASN A 91 -8.98 -2.52 11.58
C ASN A 91 -8.91 -3.89 10.90
N PRO A 92 -8.27 -4.89 11.54
CA PRO A 92 -8.12 -6.21 10.95
C PRO A 92 -9.50 -6.83 10.71
N ILE A 93 -9.66 -7.38 9.52
CA ILE A 93 -10.93 -7.93 9.08
C ILE A 93 -11.04 -9.37 9.56
N LEU A 94 -12.11 -9.66 10.30
CA LEU A 94 -12.48 -11.02 10.72
C LEU A 94 -13.38 -11.64 9.64
N LEU A 95 -12.89 -12.68 8.99
CA LEU A 95 -13.66 -13.47 8.04
C LEU A 95 -13.99 -14.84 8.64
N ASP A 96 -15.19 -15.35 8.35
CA ASP A 96 -15.65 -16.70 8.71
C ASP A 96 -15.64 -16.96 10.23
N ASP A 97 -16.41 -16.16 10.98
CA ASP A 97 -16.59 -16.32 12.43
C ASP A 97 -15.27 -16.25 13.24
N GLY A 98 -14.30 -15.49 12.74
CA GLY A 98 -13.00 -15.28 13.40
C GLY A 98 -11.89 -16.25 12.97
N LYS A 99 -12.14 -17.15 12.01
CA LYS A 99 -11.14 -18.14 11.56
C LYS A 99 -10.05 -17.57 10.66
N LYS A 100 -10.29 -16.43 10.00
CA LYS A 100 -9.31 -15.82 9.10
C LYS A 100 -9.22 -14.31 9.33
N VAL A 101 -8.06 -13.87 9.83
CA VAL A 101 -7.71 -12.45 9.98
C VAL A 101 -6.88 -12.00 8.79
N ILE A 102 -7.23 -10.85 8.23
CA ILE A 102 -6.36 -10.18 7.26
C ILE A 102 -5.68 -9.02 7.98
N SER A 103 -4.40 -9.21 8.29
CA SER A 103 -3.51 -8.14 8.72
C SER A 103 -2.30 -8.14 7.78
N PRO A 104 -2.16 -7.12 6.91
CA PRO A 104 -0.98 -6.99 6.05
C PRO A 104 0.31 -6.81 6.87
N CYS A 105 0.18 -6.32 8.10
CA CYS A 105 1.28 -6.08 9.03
C CYS A 105 1.77 -7.35 9.77
N SER A 106 1.44 -8.56 9.30
CA SER A 106 1.77 -9.79 10.04
C SER A 106 3.26 -10.17 9.95
N SER A 107 4.07 -9.51 10.77
CA SER A 107 5.31 -10.07 11.32
C SER A 107 5.04 -10.83 12.64
N ARG A 108 3.80 -11.23 12.91
CA ARG A 108 3.48 -12.05 14.09
C ARG A 108 2.10 -12.68 13.89
N ALA A 109 2.11 -14.00 13.69
CA ALA A 109 0.95 -14.84 13.94
C ALA A 109 0.37 -14.47 15.31
N LEU A 110 -0.85 -13.94 15.33
CA LEU A 110 -1.65 -13.99 16.54
C LEU A 110 -2.01 -15.46 16.74
N ASN A 111 -1.12 -16.19 17.43
CA ASN A 111 -1.55 -17.29 18.26
C ASN A 111 -2.50 -16.67 19.30
N LEU A 112 -3.80 -16.72 19.03
CA LEU A 112 -4.78 -16.67 20.10
C LEU A 112 -4.63 -17.99 20.87
N PRO A 113 -4.27 -17.98 22.16
CA PRO A 113 -4.54 -19.14 22.97
C PRO A 113 -6.07 -19.24 23.11
N GLU A 114 -6.65 -20.33 22.62
CA GLU A 114 -7.88 -20.83 23.24
C GLU A 114 -7.52 -21.15 24.69
N ILE A 115 -8.11 -20.40 25.64
CA ILE A 115 -8.65 -20.79 26.96
C ILE A 115 -9.24 -19.52 27.60
#